data_AF-A0A914C190-F1
#
_entry.id   AF-A0A914C190-F1
#
_cell.length_a   1.000
_cell.length_b   1.000
_cell.length_c   1.000
_cell.angle_alpha   90.00
_cell.angle_beta   90.00
_cell.angle_gamma   90.00
#
_symmetry.space_group_name_H-M   'P 1'
#
loop_
_entity.id
_entity.type
_entity.pdbx_description
1 polymer ?
#
loop_
_entity_poly.entity_id
_entity_poly.type
_entity_poly.pdbx_seq_one_letter_code
_entity_poly.pdbx_strand_id
1 'polypeptide(L)'
;MGTSIGSKVLRYWQAYLLATIFEVTGAVLVGYNITETLRQGIINIPDFEGAPKELLLGQLAILGSTSLFIFIATLFGLPVAGSHSIIGATIGFSTLMRGTKGIHWWKILEIFISWLVSPILSGLTSVILYIVLDFAVLRRKHPLKCGLRTLPIFYFVCFGFITFAVVFHASKGYLSAYKGWCHLCTDICEALFA
;
A
#
# COMPACT_ATOMS: atom_id res chain seq x y z
N MET A 1 8.14 2.94 -12.22
CA MET A 1 8.34 3.06 -13.70
C MET A 1 9.48 3.99 -14.14
N GLY A 2 10.11 4.78 -13.25
CA GLY A 2 11.16 5.73 -13.66
C GLY A 2 12.40 5.11 -14.32
N THR A 3 12.85 3.94 -13.84
CA THR A 3 14.02 3.23 -14.40
C THR A 3 13.81 2.76 -15.83
N SER A 4 12.65 2.17 -16.15
CA SER A 4 12.33 1.64 -17.48
C SER A 4 12.15 2.72 -18.56
N ILE A 5 11.62 3.88 -18.16
CA ILE A 5 11.51 5.05 -19.05
C ILE A 5 12.88 5.72 -19.21
N GLY A 6 13.65 5.86 -18.13
CA GLY A 6 14.99 6.44 -18.14
C GLY A 6 15.97 5.65 -19.00
N SER A 7 15.86 4.32 -19.04
CA SER A 7 16.66 3.45 -19.91
C SER A 7 16.16 3.39 -21.36
N LYS A 8 15.11 4.16 -21.72
CA LYS A 8 14.47 4.17 -23.06
C LYS A 8 13.93 2.81 -23.51
N VAL A 9 13.65 1.90 -22.58
CA VAL A 9 13.10 0.57 -22.89
C VAL A 9 11.59 0.65 -23.14
N LEU A 10 10.89 1.55 -22.44
CA LEU A 10 9.44 1.76 -22.59
C LEU A 10 9.11 3.20 -22.96
N ARG A 11 8.08 3.39 -23.79
CA ARG A 11 7.49 4.71 -24.09
C ARG A 11 6.57 5.14 -22.94
N TYR A 12 6.39 6.45 -22.77
CA TYR A 12 5.55 7.04 -21.70
C TYR A 12 4.12 6.45 -21.66
N TRP A 13 3.46 6.31 -22.81
CA TRP A 13 2.10 5.76 -22.87
C TRP A 13 2.02 4.29 -22.43
N GLN A 14 3.02 3.49 -22.80
CA GLN A 14 3.10 2.08 -22.41
C GLN A 14 3.32 1.96 -20.90
N ALA A 15 4.20 2.80 -20.36
CA ALA A 15 4.49 2.82 -18.94
C ALA A 15 3.25 3.21 -18.11
N TYR A 16 2.44 4.16 -18.59
CA TYR A 16 1.19 4.55 -17.92
C TYR A 16 0.18 3.40 -17.90
N LEU A 17 -0.12 2.79 -19.05
CA LEU A 17 -1.07 1.67 -19.12
C LEU A 17 -0.63 0.49 -18.25
N LEU A 18 0.65 0.14 -18.30
CA LEU A 18 1.21 -0.96 -17.51
C LEU A 18 1.11 -0.66 -16.01
N ALA A 19 1.43 0.57 -15.60
CA ALA A 19 1.31 1.00 -14.21
C ALA A 19 -0.13 0.91 -13.73
N THR A 20 -1.10 1.44 -14.49
CA THR A 20 -2.51 1.39 -14.09
C THR A 20 -3.00 -0.05 -13.87
N ILE A 21 -2.71 -0.96 -14.80
CA ILE A 21 -3.17 -2.36 -14.68
C ILE A 21 -2.57 -3.04 -13.45
N PHE A 22 -1.24 -2.96 -13.26
CA PHE A 22 -0.58 -3.63 -12.14
C PHE A 22 -0.90 -2.98 -10.79
N GLU A 23 -1.03 -1.65 -10.73
CA GLU A 23 -1.37 -0.94 -9.50
C GLU A 23 -2.79 -1.28 -9.05
N VAL A 24 -3.76 -1.25 -9.98
CA VAL A 24 -5.16 -1.62 -9.68
C VAL A 24 -5.23 -3.09 -9.27
N THR A 25 -4.54 -3.98 -9.98
CA THR A 25 -4.51 -5.41 -9.64
C THR A 25 -3.93 -5.64 -8.25
N GLY A 26 -2.81 -4.98 -7.91
CA GLY A 26 -2.20 -5.07 -6.58
C GLY A 26 -3.08 -4.53 -5.47
N ALA A 27 -3.73 -3.37 -5.70
CA ALA A 27 -4.65 -2.76 -4.76
C ALA A 27 -5.84 -3.67 -4.45
N VAL A 28 -6.42 -4.31 -5.46
CA VAL A 28 -7.54 -5.26 -5.28
C VAL A 28 -7.09 -6.52 -4.54
N LEU A 29 -5.90 -7.07 -4.85
CA LEU A 29 -5.45 -8.34 -4.29
C LEU A 29 -4.94 -8.25 -2.84
N VAL A 30 -4.25 -7.16 -2.47
CA VAL A 30 -3.51 -7.06 -1.19
C VAL A 30 -3.88 -5.82 -0.38
N GLY A 31 -4.60 -4.85 -0.96
CA GLY A 31 -4.85 -3.55 -0.35
C GLY A 31 -5.62 -3.58 0.98
N TYR A 32 -6.48 -4.59 1.21
CA TYR A 32 -7.33 -4.69 2.40
C TYR A 32 -6.57 -4.57 3.73
N ASN A 33 -5.39 -5.18 3.85
CA ASN A 33 -4.62 -5.16 5.11
C ASN A 33 -4.18 -3.75 5.50
N ILE A 34 -3.86 -2.92 4.50
CA ILE A 34 -3.43 -1.54 4.70
C ILE A 34 -4.65 -0.70 5.08
N THR A 35 -5.78 -0.89 4.38
CA THR A 35 -7.03 -0.19 4.67
C THR A 35 -7.54 -0.48 6.08
N GLU A 36 -7.46 -1.73 6.56
CA GLU A 36 -7.86 -2.07 7.93
C GLU A 36 -6.97 -1.40 8.98
N THR A 37 -5.66 -1.35 8.72
CA THR A 37 -4.69 -0.66 9.60
C THR A 37 -4.96 0.84 9.66
N LEU A 38 -5.36 1.46 8.54
CA LEU A 38 -5.75 2.88 8.53
C LEU A 38 -7.08 3.11 9.25
N ARG A 39 -8.05 2.20 9.10
CA ARG A 39 -9.40 2.33 9.67
C ARG A 39 -9.44 2.12 11.18
N GLN A 40 -8.91 1.00 11.67
CA GLN A 40 -9.01 0.61 13.09
C GLN A 40 -7.68 0.73 13.83
N GLY A 41 -6.56 0.78 13.11
CA GLY A 41 -5.24 0.85 13.75
C GLY A 41 -4.92 2.22 14.34
N ILE A 42 -5.55 3.29 13.84
CA ILE A 42 -5.25 4.68 14.23
C ILE A 42 -6.36 5.27 15.10
N ILE A 43 -7.63 5.02 14.74
CA ILE A 43 -8.81 5.57 15.40
C ILE A 43 -9.49 4.49 16.24
N ASN A 44 -9.84 4.82 17.49
CA ASN A 44 -10.68 3.98 18.35
C ASN A 44 -12.13 3.97 17.82
N ILE A 45 -12.52 2.96 17.06
CA ILE A 45 -13.89 2.84 16.50
C ILE A 45 -15.01 2.81 17.55
N PRO A 46 -14.85 2.15 18.72
CA PRO A 46 -15.88 2.12 19.77
C PRO A 46 -16.30 3.52 20.25
N ASP A 47 -15.39 4.49 20.20
CA ASP A 47 -15.66 5.88 20.61
C ASP A 47 -16.64 6.61 19.66
N PHE A 48 -16.92 6.02 18.49
CA PHE A 48 -17.79 6.59 17.44
C PHE A 48 -19.11 5.82 17.23
N GLU A 49 -19.39 4.78 18.02
CA GLU A 49 -20.62 3.96 17.88
C GLU A 49 -21.91 4.79 18.04
N GLY A 50 -21.89 5.84 18.88
CA GLY A 50 -23.03 6.74 19.08
C GLY A 50 -23.22 7.81 17.99
N ALA A 51 -22.28 7.96 17.04
CA ALA A 51 -22.32 9.01 16.02
C ALA A 51 -21.66 8.58 14.69
N PRO A 52 -22.20 7.58 13.98
CA PRO A 52 -21.61 7.07 12.74
C PRO A 52 -21.51 8.14 11.63
N LYS A 53 -22.37 9.16 11.66
CA LYS A 53 -22.34 10.30 10.73
C LYS A 53 -21.07 11.13 10.85
N GLU A 54 -20.52 11.27 12.07
CA GLU A 54 -19.28 11.99 12.32
C GLU A 54 -18.07 11.26 11.69
N LEU A 55 -18.03 9.94 11.83
CA LEU A 55 -16.97 9.12 11.25
C LEU A 55 -17.01 9.18 9.72
N LEU A 56 -18.20 9.11 9.12
CA LEU A 56 -18.37 9.23 7.66
C LEU A 56 -17.84 10.57 7.13
N LEU A 57 -18.28 11.69 7.74
CA LEU A 57 -17.82 13.03 7.36
C LEU A 57 -16.31 13.18 7.58
N GLY A 58 -15.77 12.57 8.64
CA GLY A 58 -14.36 12.50 8.92
C GLY A 58 -13.55 11.82 7.81
N GLN A 59 -13.97 10.64 7.37
CA GLN A 59 -13.27 9.91 6.30
C GLN A 59 -13.31 10.69 4.97
N LEU A 60 -14.42 11.37 4.65
CA LEU A 60 -14.50 12.24 3.48
C LEU A 60 -13.55 13.45 3.60
N ALA A 61 -13.46 14.06 4.79
CA ALA A 61 -12.54 15.16 5.06
C ALA A 61 -11.06 14.71 4.97
N ILE A 62 -10.73 13.52 5.49
CA ILE A 62 -9.40 12.93 5.40
C ILE A 62 -9.02 12.71 3.94
N LEU A 63 -9.90 12.10 3.14
CA LEU A 63 -9.67 11.88 1.70
C LEU A 63 -9.51 13.20 0.94
N GLY A 64 -10.38 14.19 1.20
CA GLY A 64 -10.33 15.50 0.57
C GLY A 64 -9.05 16.26 0.88
N SER A 65 -8.67 16.31 2.17
CA SER A 65 -7.43 16.96 2.62
C SER A 65 -6.18 16.29 2.04
N THR A 66 -6.14 14.95 2.07
CA THR A 66 -5.02 14.16 1.53
C THR A 66 -4.89 14.36 0.02
N SER A 67 -6.01 14.28 -0.72
CA SER A 67 -6.03 14.48 -2.17
C SER A 67 -5.58 15.89 -2.55
N LEU A 68 -6.07 16.92 -1.84
CA LEU A 68 -5.68 18.30 -2.11
C LEU A 68 -4.18 18.51 -1.87
N PHE A 69 -3.66 17.99 -0.76
CA PHE A 69 -2.24 18.12 -0.43
C PHE A 69 -1.33 17.42 -1.45
N ILE A 70 -1.65 16.18 -1.83
CA ILE A 70 -0.88 15.44 -2.84
C ILE A 70 -0.98 16.11 -4.21
N PHE A 71 -2.15 16.63 -4.57
CA PHE A 71 -2.35 17.36 -5.82
C PHE A 71 -1.45 18.60 -5.88
N ILE A 72 -1.46 19.43 -4.82
CA ILE A 72 -0.60 20.61 -4.70
C ILE A 72 0.88 20.21 -4.78
N ALA A 73 1.30 19.18 -4.04
CA ALA A 73 2.68 18.70 -4.08
C ALA A 73 3.10 18.24 -5.48
N THR A 74 2.18 17.60 -6.21
CA THR A 74 2.40 17.15 -7.59
C THR A 74 2.56 18.34 -8.55
N LEU A 75 1.80 19.43 -8.36
CA LEU A 75 1.97 20.66 -9.15
C LEU A 75 3.36 21.28 -8.97
N PHE A 76 3.92 21.20 -7.76
CA PHE A 76 5.29 21.65 -7.48
C PHE A 76 6.37 20.63 -7.87
N GLY A 77 6.00 19.46 -8.39
CA GLY A 77 6.94 18.40 -8.77
C GLY A 77 7.67 17.76 -7.59
N LEU A 78 7.14 17.88 -6.37
CA LEU A 78 7.75 17.34 -5.16
C LEU A 78 7.37 15.86 -4.98
N PRO A 79 8.33 14.93 -4.81
CA PRO A 79 8.04 13.53 -4.53
C PRO A 79 7.61 13.37 -3.06
N VAL A 80 6.31 13.51 -2.81
CA VAL A 80 5.72 13.37 -1.46
C VAL A 80 5.09 11.99 -1.28
N ALA A 81 5.28 11.40 -0.11
CA ALA A 81 4.74 10.09 0.23
C ALA A 81 3.29 10.17 0.72
N GLY A 82 2.34 9.68 -0.08
CA GLY A 82 0.91 9.73 0.22
C GLY A 82 0.50 9.04 1.53
N SER A 83 1.21 7.99 1.95
CA SER A 83 0.97 7.31 3.22
C SER A 83 1.13 8.23 4.44
N HIS A 84 2.08 9.17 4.41
CA HIS A 84 2.26 10.14 5.50
C HIS A 84 1.12 11.15 5.52
N SER A 85 0.66 11.57 4.33
CA SER A 85 -0.44 12.53 4.18
C SER A 85 -1.76 11.99 4.75
N ILE A 86 -2.12 10.75 4.43
CA ILE A 86 -3.36 10.15 4.94
C ILE A 86 -3.32 9.90 6.45
N ILE A 87 -2.17 9.44 6.98
CA ILE A 87 -2.02 9.21 8.43
C ILE A 87 -2.05 10.54 9.18
N GLY A 88 -1.38 11.57 8.68
CA GLY A 88 -1.42 12.92 9.26
C GLY A 88 -2.83 13.51 9.29
N ALA A 89 -3.57 13.40 8.18
CA ALA A 89 -4.97 13.84 8.11
C ALA A 89 -5.87 13.05 9.09
N THR A 90 -5.63 11.74 9.23
CA THR A 90 -6.37 10.87 10.17
C THR A 90 -6.11 11.27 11.63
N ILE A 91 -4.86 11.55 12.00
CA ILE A 91 -4.49 12.03 13.35
C ILE A 91 -5.14 13.40 13.61
N GLY A 92 -5.11 14.31 12.63
CA GLY A 92 -5.75 15.62 12.73
C GLY A 92 -7.25 15.52 12.97
N PHE A 93 -7.95 14.69 12.18
CA PHE A 93 -9.38 14.42 12.35
C PHE A 93 -9.68 13.82 13.74
N SER A 94 -8.96 12.78 14.15
CA SER A 94 -9.19 12.11 15.44
C SER A 94 -8.96 13.05 16.62
N THR A 95 -7.93 13.90 16.53
CA THR A 95 -7.62 14.89 17.57
C THR A 95 -8.71 15.95 17.68
N LEU A 96 -9.29 16.37 16.55
CA LEU A 96 -10.37 17.36 16.53
C LEU A 96 -11.66 16.82 17.16
N MET A 97 -12.03 15.58 16.86
CA MET A 97 -13.31 15.01 17.29
C MET A 97 -13.30 14.45 18.72
N ARG A 98 -12.23 13.76 19.11
CA ARG A 98 -12.16 13.01 20.38
C ARG A 98 -10.92 13.34 21.22
N GLY A 99 -10.14 14.34 20.82
CA GLY A 99 -8.90 14.70 21.49
C GLY A 99 -7.82 13.62 21.37
N THR A 100 -6.78 13.73 22.19
CA THR A 100 -5.62 12.81 22.17
C THR A 100 -5.91 11.43 22.73
N LYS A 101 -7.07 11.21 23.37
CA LYS A 101 -7.47 9.93 23.97
C LYS A 101 -8.11 8.96 22.96
N GLY A 102 -8.65 9.47 21.84
CA GLY A 102 -9.27 8.66 20.78
C GLY A 102 -8.27 7.97 19.83
N ILE A 103 -6.97 8.05 20.14
CA ILE A 103 -5.87 7.66 19.25
C ILE A 103 -5.03 6.55 19.88
N HIS A 104 -4.77 5.50 19.10
CA HIS A 104 -3.82 4.45 19.47
C HIS A 104 -2.36 4.90 19.22
N TRP A 105 -1.80 5.66 20.15
CA TRP A 105 -0.42 6.17 20.05
C TRP A 105 0.64 5.08 19.83
N TRP A 106 0.44 3.90 20.43
CA TRP A 106 1.35 2.76 20.24
C TRP A 106 1.37 2.26 18.79
N LYS A 107 0.21 2.23 18.13
CA LYS A 107 0.10 1.82 16.73
C LYS A 107 0.73 2.84 15.79
N ILE A 108 0.58 4.13 16.08
CA ILE A 108 1.27 5.18 15.34
C ILE A 108 2.79 5.00 15.44
N LEU A 109 3.32 4.75 16.64
CA LEU A 109 4.75 4.52 16.85
C LEU A 109 5.27 3.29 16.09
N GLU A 110 4.49 2.20 16.05
CA GLU A 110 4.79 1.01 15.23
C GLU A 110 4.92 1.36 13.74
N ILE A 111 4.01 2.20 13.23
CA ILE A 111 4.05 2.69 11.84
C ILE A 111 5.29 3.56 11.60
N PHE A 112 5.62 4.47 12.50
CA PHE A 112 6.83 5.30 12.40
C PHE A 112 8.11 4.46 12.34
N ILE A 113 8.21 3.43 13.18
CA ILE A 113 9.35 2.49 13.14
C ILE A 113 9.41 1.78 11.77
N SER A 114 8.26 1.36 11.23
CA SER A 114 8.20 0.71 9.92
C SER A 114 8.74 1.59 8.79
N TRP A 115 8.55 2.92 8.87
CA TRP A 115 9.06 3.87 7.87
C TRP A 115 10.58 4.01 7.89
N LEU A 116 11.22 3.81 9.04
CA LEU A 116 12.68 3.84 9.15
C LEU A 116 13.29 2.48 8.76
N VAL A 117 12.64 1.39 9.15
CA VAL A 117 13.13 0.04 8.89
C VAL A 117 13.02 -0.33 7.41
N SER A 118 11.95 0.11 6.73
CA SER A 118 11.71 -0.28 5.33
C SER A 118 12.82 0.18 4.36
N PRO A 119 13.31 1.44 4.39
CA PRO A 119 14.44 1.87 3.58
C PRO A 119 15.72 1.08 3.88
N ILE A 120 16.02 0.81 5.16
CA ILE A 120 17.22 0.07 5.57
C ILE A 120 17.19 -1.35 5.01
N LEU A 121 16.07 -2.07 5.17
CA LEU A 121 15.92 -3.42 4.63
C LEU A 121 15.96 -3.42 3.09
N SER A 122 15.37 -2.42 2.45
CA SER A 122 15.41 -2.30 0.99
C SER A 122 16.83 -2.03 0.48
N GLY A 123 17.61 -1.19 1.19
CA GLY A 123 19.01 -0.91 0.88
C GLY A 123 19.89 -2.16 1.03
N LEU A 124 19.77 -2.89 2.15
CA LEU A 124 20.50 -4.14 2.37
C LEU A 124 20.18 -5.17 1.28
N THR A 125 18.90 -5.35 0.96
CA THR A 125 18.46 -6.27 -0.09
C THR A 125 19.00 -5.85 -1.46
N SER A 126 19.01 -4.55 -1.76
CA SER A 126 19.58 -4.01 -3.00
C SER A 126 21.08 -4.28 -3.12
N VAL A 127 21.85 -4.12 -2.03
CA VAL A 127 23.29 -4.41 -2.01
C VAL A 127 23.54 -5.90 -2.26
N ILE A 128 22.79 -6.78 -1.60
CA ILE A 128 22.90 -8.24 -1.79
C ILE A 128 22.59 -8.61 -3.25
N LEU A 129 21.49 -8.10 -3.81
CA LEU A 129 21.13 -8.34 -5.21
C LEU A 129 22.19 -7.82 -6.19
N TYR A 130 22.76 -6.64 -5.92
CA TYR A 130 23.83 -6.09 -6.74
C TYR A 130 25.09 -6.96 -6.72
N ILE A 131 25.51 -7.45 -5.55
CA ILE A 131 26.66 -8.36 -5.42
C ILE A 131 26.41 -9.65 -6.21
N VAL A 132 25.21 -10.24 -6.09
CA VAL A 132 24.83 -11.43 -6.86
C VAL A 132 24.93 -11.16 -8.36
N LEU A 133 24.41 -10.02 -8.84
CA LEU A 133 24.50 -9.62 -10.25
C LEU A 133 25.95 -9.38 -10.71
N ASP A 134 26.78 -8.74 -9.88
CA ASP A 134 28.18 -8.46 -10.19
C ASP A 134 28.97 -9.76 -10.45
N PHE A 135 28.84 -10.74 -9.53
CA PHE A 135 29.51 -12.03 -9.66
C PHE A 135 28.90 -12.95 -10.71
N ALA A 136 27.57 -12.95 -10.86
CA ALA A 136 26.88 -13.83 -11.81
C ALA A 136 26.98 -13.35 -13.27
N VAL A 137 26.98 -12.04 -13.49
CA VAL A 137 26.85 -11.44 -14.83
C VAL A 137 28.03 -10.55 -15.20
N LEU A 138 28.33 -9.50 -14.41
CA LEU A 138 29.26 -8.44 -14.83
C LEU A 138 30.71 -8.91 -14.95
N ARG A 139 31.18 -9.77 -14.03
CA ARG A 139 32.57 -10.28 -14.05
C ARG A 139 32.83 -11.43 -15.03
N ARG A 140 31.82 -11.84 -15.82
CA ARG A 140 31.93 -12.99 -16.74
C ARG A 140 32.39 -12.54 -18.14
N LYS A 141 33.13 -13.42 -18.82
CA LYS A 141 33.72 -13.15 -20.16
C LYS A 141 32.69 -12.78 -21.24
N HIS A 142 31.45 -13.28 -21.14
CA HIS A 142 30.34 -12.96 -22.05
C HIS A 142 29.11 -12.48 -21.26
N PRO A 143 29.08 -11.22 -20.82
CA PRO A 143 28.09 -10.72 -19.86
C PRO A 143 26.66 -10.76 -20.43
N LEU A 144 26.46 -10.53 -21.73
CA LEU A 144 25.13 -10.59 -22.36
C LEU A 144 24.49 -11.98 -22.29
N LYS A 145 25.25 -13.04 -22.61
CA LYS A 145 24.73 -14.42 -22.60
C LYS A 145 24.48 -14.91 -21.17
N CYS A 146 25.35 -14.53 -20.23
CA CYS A 146 25.16 -14.80 -18.81
C CYS A 146 23.94 -14.06 -18.26
N GLY A 147 23.76 -12.79 -18.58
CA GLY A 147 22.60 -11.99 -18.18
C GLY A 147 21.29 -12.59 -18.65
N LEU A 148 21.19 -12.93 -19.94
CA LEU A 148 20.00 -13.59 -20.51
C LEU A 148 19.68 -14.94 -19.83
N ARG A 149 20.69 -15.67 -19.36
CA ARG A 149 20.50 -16.94 -18.64
C ARG A 149 20.06 -16.72 -17.18
N THR A 150 20.52 -15.65 -16.52
CA THR A 150 20.15 -15.36 -15.12
C THR A 150 18.78 -14.69 -15.01
N LEU A 151 18.32 -13.96 -16.03
CA LEU A 151 16.98 -13.33 -16.08
C LEU A 151 15.81 -14.25 -15.67
N PRO A 152 15.62 -15.46 -16.26
CA PRO A 152 14.50 -16.32 -15.90
C PRO A 152 14.51 -16.73 -14.42
N ILE A 153 15.69 -16.85 -13.80
CA ILE A 153 15.81 -17.19 -12.37
C ILE A 153 15.28 -16.03 -11.52
N PHE A 154 15.65 -14.79 -11.84
CA PHE A 154 15.13 -13.61 -11.14
C PHE A 154 13.62 -13.46 -11.30
N TYR A 155 13.10 -13.64 -12.53
CA TYR A 155 11.65 -13.59 -12.76
C TYR A 155 10.91 -14.68 -11.99
N PHE A 156 11.46 -15.90 -11.93
CA PHE A 156 10.86 -16.99 -11.17
C PHE A 156 10.80 -16.67 -9.66
N VAL A 157 11.89 -16.16 -9.08
CA VAL A 157 11.93 -15.78 -7.66
C VAL A 157 10.94 -14.65 -7.35
N CYS A 158 10.92 -13.60 -8.18
CA CYS A 158 9.98 -12.49 -8.00
C CYS A 158 8.52 -12.93 -8.14
N PHE A 159 8.20 -13.71 -9.18
CA PHE A 159 6.84 -14.21 -9.40
C PHE A 159 6.41 -15.16 -8.28
N GLY A 160 7.31 -16.04 -7.83
CA GLY A 160 7.07 -16.94 -6.69
C GLY A 160 6.79 -16.16 -5.40
N PHE A 161 7.59 -15.14 -5.10
CA PHE A 161 7.39 -14.29 -3.92
C PHE A 161 6.06 -13.51 -3.97
N ILE A 162 5.73 -12.89 -5.12
CA ILE A 162 4.47 -12.16 -5.30
C ILE A 162 3.28 -13.12 -5.17
N THR A 163 3.34 -14.28 -5.82
CA THR A 163 2.26 -15.28 -5.76
C THR A 163 2.08 -15.78 -4.33
N PHE A 164 3.17 -16.07 -3.62
CA PHE A 164 3.13 -16.43 -2.20
C PHE A 164 2.48 -15.31 -1.36
N ALA A 165 2.94 -14.07 -1.51
CA ALA A 165 2.38 -12.93 -0.78
C ALA A 165 0.87 -12.76 -1.06
N VAL A 166 0.45 -12.85 -2.32
CA VAL A 166 -0.96 -12.80 -2.70
C VAL A 166 -1.72 -13.96 -2.07
N VAL A 167 -1.26 -15.20 -2.15
CA VAL A 167 -1.98 -16.36 -1.57
C VAL A 167 -2.14 -16.21 -0.05
N PHE A 168 -1.07 -15.81 0.66
CA PHE A 168 -1.11 -15.68 2.11
C PHE A 168 -1.95 -14.50 2.61
N HIS A 169 -1.83 -13.34 1.95
CA HIS A 169 -2.58 -12.14 2.34
C HIS A 169 -4.02 -12.16 1.79
N ALA A 170 -4.26 -12.65 0.58
CA ALA A 170 -5.58 -12.75 0.00
C ALA A 170 -6.43 -13.81 0.69
N SER A 171 -5.85 -14.95 1.12
CA SER A 171 -6.60 -15.96 1.90
C SER A 171 -7.30 -15.35 3.12
N LYS A 172 -6.62 -14.43 3.84
CA LYS A 172 -7.21 -13.69 4.97
C LYS A 172 -8.25 -12.66 4.53
N GLY A 173 -8.03 -12.00 3.40
CA GLY A 173 -8.96 -11.00 2.83
C GLY A 173 -10.27 -11.59 2.32
N TYR A 174 -10.24 -12.74 1.62
CA TYR A 174 -11.44 -13.41 1.10
C TYR A 174 -12.37 -13.91 2.21
N LEU A 175 -11.81 -14.39 3.33
CA LEU A 175 -12.59 -14.78 4.51
C LEU A 175 -13.31 -13.59 5.17
N SER A 176 -12.68 -12.40 5.19
CA SER A 176 -13.30 -11.17 5.72
C SER A 176 -14.36 -10.60 4.75
N ALA A 177 -14.09 -10.61 3.45
CA ALA A 177 -15.04 -10.17 2.42
C ALA A 177 -16.31 -11.05 2.37
N TYR A 178 -16.18 -12.37 2.51
CA TYR A 178 -17.32 -13.29 2.61
C TYR A 178 -18.17 -13.00 3.87
N LYS A 179 -17.53 -12.74 5.02
CA LYS A 179 -18.22 -12.38 6.27
C LYS A 179 -18.94 -11.03 6.17
N GLY A 180 -18.34 -10.05 5.49
CA GLY A 180 -18.95 -8.73 5.24
C GLY A 180 -20.15 -8.79 4.31
N TRP A 181 -20.11 -9.62 3.26
CA TRP A 181 -21.26 -9.86 2.38
C TRP A 181 -22.41 -10.60 3.09
N CYS A 182 -22.10 -11.54 3.99
CA CYS A 182 -23.10 -12.17 4.85
C CYS A 182 -23.77 -11.16 5.78
N HIS A 183 -23.00 -10.31 6.47
CA HIS A 183 -23.55 -9.27 7.34
C HIS A 183 -24.42 -8.26 6.59
N LEU A 184 -23.96 -7.78 5.42
CA LEU A 184 -24.74 -6.89 4.57
C LEU A 184 -26.05 -7.53 4.10
N CYS A 185 -26.05 -8.84 3.78
CA CYS A 185 -27.28 -9.55 3.42
C CYS A 185 -28.24 -9.69 4.61
N THR A 186 -27.75 -9.94 5.83
CA THR A 186 -28.59 -9.95 7.04
C THR A 186 -29.13 -8.58 7.40
N ASP A 187 -28.33 -7.51 7.30
CA ASP A 187 -28.76 -6.14 7.60
C ASP A 187 -29.81 -5.66 6.59
N ILE A 188 -29.67 -6.02 5.31
CA ILE A 188 -30.66 -5.77 4.27
C ILE A 188 -31.94 -6.60 4.50
N CYS A 189 -31.82 -7.85 4.97
CA CYS A 189 -32.97 -8.68 5.33
C CYS A 189 -33.72 -8.13 6.54
N GLU A 190 -33.04 -7.75 7.62
CA GLU A 190 -33.68 -7.14 8.80
C GLU A 190 -34.33 -5.79 8.46
N ALA A 191 -33.72 -4.97 7.60
CA ALA A 191 -34.30 -3.71 7.12
C ALA A 191 -35.49 -3.89 6.15
N LEU A 192 -35.67 -5.08 5.55
CA LEU A 192 -36.80 -5.42 4.69
C LEU A 192 -37.97 -6.07 5.45
N PHE A 193 -37.73 -6.55 6.67
CA PHE A 193 -38.72 -7.25 7.51
C PHE A 193 -39.10 -6.49 8.80
N ALA A 194 -38.65 -5.24 8.96
CA ALA A 194 -39.08 -4.28 9.98
C ALA A 194 -39.90 -3.13 9.35
#